data_AF-A0A427AJ20-F1
#
_entry.id   AF-A0A427AJ20-F1
#
_cell.length_a   1.000
_cell.length_b   1.000
_cell.length_c   1.000
_cell.angle_alpha   90.00
_cell.angle_beta   90.00
_cell.angle_gamma   90.00
#
_symmetry.space_group_name_H-M   'P 1'
#
loop_
_entity.id
_entity.type
_entity.pdbx_description
1 polymer ?
#
loop_
_entity_poly.entity_id
_entity_poly.type
_entity_poly.pdbx_seq_one_letter_code
_entity_poly.pdbx_strand_id
1 'polypeptide(L)'
;MGEQPHCGFPEKNYSMNLERLTRKGYRVLVVEQIETPEQLEIRRKEMGSKDKVCYCLTEQLLSVVKREICAMVTQGTLMEGESLFTNPDTSYLLSIAEHFQNPEVPGKGGGVIGLCVVDVSTSKFMVGQFEDDLERHWLCSILSELRPVEVIKPSNALSPETERVIKNSTRNPLVNNLLPFDEFWDAERTINEIRKYYSSLEHYPAAQNGCTSADNAGNGPVDLPDVLTELVNAGVDGSYALSALGGCLFYLRQAFLDEKLLKCAKFERLPCSGFFNNLQKPYMILDAAALENLEILENNRSGGLSGYFLVLTILLLF
;
A
#
# COMPACT_ATOMS: atom_id res chain seq x y z
N MET A 1 -25.56 5.24 -34.70
CA MET A 1 -24.28 5.33 -33.98
C MET A 1 -24.38 6.57 -33.11
N GLY A 2 -24.27 6.43 -31.78
CA GLY A 2 -24.32 7.60 -30.89
C GLY A 2 -23.12 8.52 -31.14
N GLU A 3 -23.29 9.83 -30.91
CA GLU A 3 -22.23 10.83 -31.07
C GLU A 3 -21.05 10.65 -30.09
N GLN A 4 -21.24 9.88 -29.01
CA GLN A 4 -20.21 9.64 -28.00
C GLN A 4 -19.69 8.19 -28.05
N PRO A 5 -18.37 8.00 -27.92
CA PRO A 5 -17.80 6.65 -27.83
C PRO A 5 -18.28 6.00 -26.53
N HIS A 6 -19.00 4.90 -26.67
CA HIS A 6 -19.54 4.13 -25.55
C HIS A 6 -19.17 2.65 -25.72
N CYS A 7 -18.55 2.08 -24.69
CA CYS A 7 -18.16 0.67 -24.65
C CYS A 7 -18.45 0.08 -23.26
N GLY A 8 -18.70 -1.23 -23.20
CA GLY A 8 -18.90 -1.97 -21.96
C GLY A 8 -18.80 -3.47 -22.18
N PHE A 9 -18.72 -4.22 -21.08
CA PHE A 9 -18.68 -5.68 -21.08
C PHE A 9 -19.65 -6.22 -20.02
N PRO A 10 -20.15 -7.47 -20.17
CA PRO A 10 -21.01 -8.08 -19.16
C PRO A 10 -20.23 -8.37 -17.87
N GLU A 11 -20.93 -8.34 -16.73
CA GLU A 11 -20.38 -8.58 -15.39
C GLU A 11 -19.59 -9.89 -15.28
N LYS A 12 -20.02 -10.95 -15.99
CA LYS A 12 -19.30 -12.23 -16.03
C LYS A 12 -17.83 -12.11 -16.45
N ASN A 13 -17.50 -11.10 -17.27
CA ASN A 13 -16.15 -10.87 -17.75
C ASN A 13 -15.42 -9.79 -16.95
N TYR A 14 -15.95 -9.37 -15.81
CA TYR A 14 -15.41 -8.30 -14.98
C TYR A 14 -13.97 -8.60 -14.54
N SER A 15 -13.74 -9.73 -13.89
CA SER A 15 -12.40 -10.11 -13.38
C SER A 15 -11.34 -10.14 -14.49
N MET A 16 -11.66 -10.76 -15.63
CA MET A 16 -10.72 -10.81 -16.76
C MET A 16 -10.39 -9.43 -17.35
N ASN A 17 -11.38 -8.54 -17.49
CA ASN A 17 -11.14 -7.20 -18.04
C ASN A 17 -10.47 -6.27 -17.03
N LEU A 18 -10.81 -6.40 -15.75
CA LEU A 18 -10.14 -5.73 -14.64
C LEU A 18 -8.65 -6.05 -14.70
N GLU A 19 -8.28 -7.33 -14.68
CA GLU A 19 -6.89 -7.77 -14.74
C GLU A 19 -6.15 -7.19 -15.97
N ARG A 20 -6.78 -7.20 -17.15
CA ARG A 20 -6.18 -6.66 -18.38
C ARG A 20 -5.93 -5.15 -18.33
N LEU A 21 -6.82 -4.39 -17.71
CA LEU A 21 -6.66 -2.95 -17.55
C LEU A 21 -5.58 -2.64 -16.52
N THR A 22 -5.62 -3.34 -15.39
CA THR A 22 -4.66 -3.17 -14.30
C THR A 22 -3.24 -3.53 -14.73
N ARG A 23 -3.05 -4.61 -15.52
CA ARG A 23 -1.76 -5.00 -16.10
C ARG A 23 -1.18 -3.98 -17.08
N LYS A 24 -2.03 -3.15 -17.68
CA LYS A 24 -1.58 -2.02 -18.53
C LYS A 24 -1.23 -0.78 -17.71
N GLY A 25 -1.31 -0.85 -16.38
CA GLY A 25 -1.03 0.26 -15.48
C GLY A 25 -2.18 1.24 -15.31
N TYR A 26 -3.41 0.89 -15.72
CA TYR A 26 -4.57 1.75 -15.48
C TYR A 26 -5.09 1.58 -14.05
N ARG A 27 -5.53 2.70 -13.45
CA ARG A 27 -6.30 2.71 -12.20
C ARG A 27 -7.76 2.47 -12.53
N VAL A 28 -8.33 1.40 -11.99
CA VAL A 28 -9.72 1.01 -12.26
C VAL A 28 -10.59 1.33 -11.05
N LEU A 29 -11.61 2.14 -11.25
CA LEU A 29 -12.63 2.42 -10.26
C LEU A 29 -13.86 1.56 -10.53
N VAL A 30 -14.30 0.85 -9.51
CA VAL A 30 -15.45 -0.05 -9.57
C VAL A 30 -16.64 0.68 -8.97
N VAL A 31 -17.60 1.00 -9.83
CA VAL A 31 -18.82 1.71 -9.43
C VAL A 31 -19.98 0.72 -9.50
N GLU A 32 -20.53 0.39 -8.34
CA GLU A 32 -21.67 -0.53 -8.27
C GLU A 32 -22.97 0.23 -8.01
N GLN A 33 -24.07 -0.42 -8.37
CA GLN A 33 -25.40 0.06 -8.07
C GLN A 33 -25.80 -0.44 -6.69
N ILE A 34 -25.87 0.49 -5.73
CA ILE A 34 -26.16 0.18 -4.32
C ILE A 34 -27.65 0.14 -3.99
N GLU A 35 -28.51 0.53 -4.94
CA GLU A 35 -29.96 0.56 -4.78
C GLU A 35 -30.65 -0.30 -5.83
N THR A 36 -31.61 -1.12 -5.42
CA THR A 36 -32.50 -1.82 -6.35
C THR A 36 -33.53 -0.85 -6.96
N PRO A 37 -34.12 -1.18 -8.12
CA PRO A 37 -35.21 -0.39 -8.70
C PRO A 37 -36.40 -0.21 -7.74
N GLU A 38 -36.68 -1.19 -6.90
CA GLU A 38 -37.74 -1.13 -5.89
C GLU A 38 -37.40 -0.13 -4.77
N GLN A 39 -36.16 -0.14 -4.29
CA GLN A 39 -35.67 0.82 -3.28
C GLN A 39 -35.68 2.25 -3.83
N LEU A 40 -35.37 2.43 -5.12
CA LEU A 40 -35.48 3.71 -5.82
C LEU A 40 -36.93 4.22 -5.81
N GLU A 41 -37.91 3.36 -6.08
CA GLU A 41 -39.33 3.75 -6.05
C GLU A 41 -39.79 4.16 -4.65
N ILE A 42 -39.32 3.47 -3.61
CA ILE A 42 -39.60 3.83 -2.21
C ILE A 42 -39.00 5.21 -1.90
N ARG A 43 -37.72 5.44 -2.24
CA ARG A 43 -37.05 6.74 -2.06
C ARG A 43 -37.78 7.88 -2.79
N ARG A 44 -38.25 7.64 -4.01
CA ARG A 44 -39.04 8.63 -4.76
C ARG A 44 -40.37 8.93 -4.08
N LYS A 45 -41.05 7.94 -3.50
CA LYS A 45 -42.30 8.14 -2.76
C LYS A 45 -42.08 8.93 -1.47
N GLU A 46 -40.96 8.67 -0.77
CA GLU A 46 -40.60 9.37 0.47
C GLU A 46 -40.13 10.81 0.22
N MET A 47 -39.28 11.05 -0.79
CA MET A 47 -38.81 12.40 -1.15
C MET A 47 -39.81 13.20 -1.98
N GLY A 48 -40.72 12.55 -2.71
CA GLY A 48 -41.73 13.22 -3.53
C GLY A 48 -42.78 14.02 -2.76
N SER A 49 -42.78 13.94 -1.41
CA SER A 49 -43.75 14.60 -0.53
C SER A 49 -43.24 15.88 0.13
N LYS A 50 -41.95 16.23 0.01
CA LYS A 50 -41.38 17.47 0.59
C LYS A 50 -40.55 18.26 -0.42
N ASP A 51 -40.99 19.49 -0.65
CA ASP A 51 -40.35 20.61 -1.34
C ASP A 51 -40.32 20.63 -2.89
N LYS A 52 -41.37 21.27 -3.42
CA LYS A 52 -41.53 21.71 -4.81
C LYS A 52 -40.63 22.90 -5.22
N VAL A 53 -39.41 23.06 -4.68
CA VAL A 53 -38.62 24.31 -4.89
C VAL A 53 -37.20 24.11 -5.45
N CYS A 54 -36.75 22.88 -5.74
CA CYS A 54 -35.46 22.69 -6.43
C CYS A 54 -35.66 21.75 -7.63
N TYR A 55 -36.11 22.30 -8.75
CA TYR A 55 -36.37 21.55 -9.98
C TYR A 55 -35.32 21.90 -11.03
N CYS A 56 -34.48 20.91 -11.35
CA CYS A 56 -33.93 20.57 -12.68
C CYS A 56 -32.85 19.49 -12.53
N LEU A 57 -31.86 19.71 -11.64
CA LEU A 57 -30.75 18.77 -11.41
C LEU A 57 -31.14 17.59 -10.50
N THR A 58 -32.03 17.83 -9.55
CA THR A 58 -32.47 16.89 -8.51
C THR A 58 -33.42 15.81 -9.06
N GLU A 59 -34.28 16.11 -10.02
CA GLU A 59 -35.21 15.11 -10.57
C GLU A 59 -34.51 14.00 -11.37
N GLN A 60 -33.49 14.36 -12.17
CA GLN A 60 -32.71 13.35 -12.88
C GLN A 60 -31.96 12.44 -11.90
N LEU A 61 -31.39 13.01 -10.84
CA LEU A 61 -30.68 12.28 -9.78
C LEU A 61 -31.61 11.40 -8.94
N LEU A 62 -32.85 11.84 -8.68
CA LEU A 62 -33.93 11.06 -8.08
C LEU A 62 -34.47 9.98 -9.01
N SER A 63 -34.30 10.17 -10.33
CA SER A 63 -34.78 9.23 -11.33
C SER A 63 -33.83 8.04 -11.59
N VAL A 64 -32.59 8.13 -11.13
CA VAL A 64 -31.56 7.14 -11.39
C VAL A 64 -31.20 6.40 -10.11
N VAL A 65 -30.97 5.10 -10.24
CA VAL A 65 -30.44 4.24 -9.17
C VAL A 65 -29.11 4.80 -8.67
N LYS A 66 -28.93 4.85 -7.35
CA LYS A 66 -27.70 5.38 -6.76
C LYS A 66 -26.53 4.47 -7.08
N ARG A 67 -25.41 5.09 -7.44
CA ARG A 67 -24.15 4.43 -7.78
C ARG A 67 -23.03 5.02 -6.96
N GLU A 68 -22.22 4.17 -6.36
CA GLU A 68 -21.10 4.58 -5.51
C GLU A 68 -19.85 3.78 -5.89
N ILE A 69 -18.68 4.34 -5.58
CA ILE A 69 -17.40 3.66 -5.79
C ILE A 69 -17.26 2.65 -4.66
N CYS A 70 -17.24 1.36 -5.01
CA CYS A 70 -17.09 0.26 -4.05
C CYS A 70 -15.63 -0.18 -3.90
N ALA A 71 -14.81 -0.01 -4.93
CA ALA A 71 -13.40 -0.41 -4.89
C ALA A 71 -12.55 0.41 -5.87
N MET A 72 -11.27 0.56 -5.54
CA MET A 72 -10.24 1.05 -6.45
C MET A 72 -9.16 -0.02 -6.58
N VAL A 73 -8.94 -0.48 -7.81
CA VAL A 73 -8.00 -1.57 -8.11
C VAL A 73 -6.86 -1.03 -8.96
N THR A 74 -5.65 -1.28 -8.50
CA THR A 74 -4.38 -0.96 -9.15
C THR A 74 -3.51 -2.22 -9.20
N GLN A 75 -2.37 -2.12 -9.89
CA GLN A 75 -1.48 -3.27 -10.05
C GLN A 75 -0.95 -3.78 -8.71
N GLY A 76 -0.73 -2.89 -7.74
CA GLY A 76 -0.31 -3.24 -6.39
C GLY A 76 -1.44 -3.71 -5.47
N THR A 77 -2.72 -3.48 -5.79
CA THR A 77 -3.87 -3.84 -4.95
C THR A 77 -4.72 -4.96 -5.53
N LEU A 78 -4.26 -5.62 -6.60
CA LEU A 78 -4.97 -6.72 -7.24
C LEU A 78 -4.90 -7.98 -6.37
N MET A 79 -6.01 -8.30 -5.71
CA MET A 79 -6.15 -9.47 -4.83
C MET A 79 -6.63 -10.74 -5.53
N GLU A 80 -7.19 -10.61 -6.74
CA GLU A 80 -7.91 -11.71 -7.41
C GLU A 80 -7.64 -11.68 -8.92
N GLY A 81 -7.33 -12.85 -9.50
CA GLY A 81 -7.09 -13.02 -10.93
C GLY A 81 -6.43 -14.36 -11.26
N GLU A 82 -6.76 -14.95 -12.42
CA GLU A 82 -6.16 -16.21 -12.89
C GLU A 82 -4.63 -16.08 -13.08
N SER A 83 -4.15 -14.85 -13.30
CA SER A 83 -2.72 -14.53 -13.42
C SER A 83 -1.88 -14.67 -12.16
N LEU A 84 -2.47 -14.55 -10.97
CA LEU A 84 -1.74 -14.74 -9.70
C LEU A 84 -1.19 -16.17 -9.60
N PHE A 85 -1.82 -17.12 -10.29
CA PHE A 85 -1.36 -18.51 -10.39
C PHE A 85 -0.26 -18.71 -11.45
N THR A 86 -0.12 -17.79 -12.40
CA THR A 86 0.79 -17.95 -13.56
C THR A 86 2.14 -17.29 -13.32
N ASN A 87 2.19 -16.16 -12.61
CA ASN A 87 3.42 -15.49 -12.20
C ASN A 87 3.37 -15.23 -10.69
N PRO A 88 4.11 -15.99 -9.87
CA PRO A 88 4.07 -15.88 -8.41
C PRO A 88 4.84 -14.67 -7.86
N ASP A 89 5.34 -13.77 -8.72
CA ASP A 89 6.05 -12.57 -8.29
C ASP A 89 5.12 -11.69 -7.45
N THR A 90 5.47 -11.52 -6.18
CA THR A 90 4.74 -10.73 -5.21
C THR A 90 4.66 -9.27 -5.66
N SER A 91 3.45 -8.74 -5.75
CA SER A 91 3.21 -7.35 -6.13
C SER A 91 3.32 -6.46 -4.89
N TYR A 92 4.48 -5.84 -4.72
CA TYR A 92 4.72 -4.95 -3.59
C TYR A 92 4.27 -3.52 -3.88
N LEU A 93 3.55 -2.96 -2.91
CA LEU A 93 3.27 -1.53 -2.77
C LEU A 93 4.33 -0.92 -1.84
N LEU A 94 5.04 0.11 -2.29
CA LEU A 94 6.04 0.79 -1.48
C LEU A 94 5.62 2.22 -1.18
N SER A 95 5.64 2.63 0.09
CA SER A 95 5.50 4.01 0.52
C SER A 95 6.85 4.53 1.03
N ILE A 96 7.23 5.73 0.61
CA ILE A 96 8.52 6.35 0.92
C ILE A 96 8.29 7.69 1.61
N ALA A 97 8.90 7.84 2.79
CA ALA A 97 9.04 9.11 3.47
C ALA A 97 10.54 9.46 3.53
N GLU A 98 10.88 10.72 3.29
CA GLU A 98 12.26 11.18 3.34
C GLU A 98 12.33 12.45 4.18
N HIS A 99 13.40 12.54 4.97
CA HIS A 99 13.83 13.79 5.55
C HIS A 99 15.23 14.14 5.10
N PHE A 100 15.31 15.28 4.44
CA PHE A 100 16.56 15.86 4.00
C PHE A 100 17.06 16.83 5.07
N GLN A 101 18.22 16.55 5.67
CA GLN A 101 18.92 17.52 6.50
C GLN A 101 19.56 18.59 5.61
N ASN A 102 19.41 19.86 5.99
CA ASN A 102 19.98 20.97 5.25
C ASN A 102 21.51 20.83 5.10
N PRO A 103 22.08 21.19 3.94
CA PRO A 103 23.50 21.03 3.62
C PRO A 103 24.44 21.96 4.41
N GLU A 104 23.92 22.79 5.31
CA GLU A 104 24.68 23.77 6.09
C GLU A 104 25.43 23.18 7.30
N VAL A 105 25.19 21.89 7.64
CA VAL A 105 25.93 21.20 8.70
C VAL A 105 27.02 20.31 8.08
N PRO A 106 28.30 20.75 8.05
CA PRO A 106 29.38 19.94 7.49
C PRO A 106 29.63 18.70 8.34
N GLY A 107 29.41 17.50 7.78
CA GLY A 107 29.82 16.22 8.37
C GLY A 107 28.77 15.11 8.44
N LYS A 108 27.51 15.37 8.08
CA LYS A 108 26.44 14.34 7.98
C LYS A 108 25.73 14.43 6.62
N GLY A 109 26.41 13.98 5.56
CA GLY A 109 25.88 14.00 4.19
C GLY A 109 24.95 12.83 3.88
N GLY A 110 23.96 12.58 4.74
CA GLY A 110 23.02 11.47 4.56
C GLY A 110 21.59 11.89 4.92
N GLY A 111 20.63 11.52 4.09
CA GLY A 111 19.21 11.75 4.37
C GLY A 111 18.60 10.53 5.05
N VAL A 112 17.65 10.75 5.96
CA VAL A 112 16.94 9.66 6.63
C VAL A 112 15.76 9.25 5.77
N ILE A 113 15.64 7.96 5.50
CA ILE A 113 14.57 7.40 4.67
C ILE A 113 13.75 6.41 5.51
N GLY A 114 12.44 6.64 5.53
CA GLY A 114 11.45 5.71 6.03
C GLY A 114 10.78 4.98 4.87
N LEU A 115 10.70 3.66 4.95
CA LEU A 115 10.02 2.83 3.96
C LEU A 115 8.92 2.00 4.65
N CYS A 116 7.81 1.85 3.94
CA CYS A 116 6.78 0.87 4.25
C CYS A 116 6.44 0.10 2.98
N VAL A 117 6.70 -1.20 3.00
CA VAL A 117 6.40 -2.12 1.91
C VAL A 117 5.24 -3.00 2.32
N VAL A 118 4.25 -3.13 1.44
CA VAL A 118 3.06 -3.93 1.70
C VAL A 118 2.86 -4.92 0.57
N ASP A 119 2.70 -6.18 0.95
CA ASP A 119 2.11 -7.19 0.09
C ASP A 119 0.64 -7.35 0.47
N VAL A 120 -0.22 -6.81 -0.40
CA VAL A 120 -1.68 -6.79 -0.19
C VAL A 120 -2.21 -8.23 -0.18
N SER A 121 -1.64 -9.13 -1.00
CA SER A 121 -2.09 -10.53 -1.13
C SER A 121 -1.91 -11.34 0.15
N THR A 122 -0.79 -11.14 0.86
CA THR A 122 -0.48 -11.83 2.11
C THR A 122 -0.76 -11.00 3.36
N SER A 123 -1.21 -9.74 3.19
CA SER A 123 -1.38 -8.76 4.28
C SER A 123 -0.12 -8.57 5.13
N LYS A 124 1.05 -8.62 4.48
CA LYS A 124 2.36 -8.46 5.13
C LYS A 124 2.83 -7.02 4.98
N PHE A 125 3.12 -6.37 6.11
CA PHE A 125 3.61 -5.00 6.19
C PHE A 125 5.06 -5.03 6.69
N MET A 126 6.00 -4.66 5.83
CA MET A 126 7.41 -4.50 6.19
C MET A 126 7.70 -3.01 6.38
N VAL A 127 8.09 -2.62 7.58
CA VAL A 127 8.31 -1.21 7.93
C VAL A 127 9.73 -1.02 8.45
N GLY A 128 10.36 0.09 8.11
CA GLY A 128 11.72 0.37 8.57
C GLY A 128 12.22 1.76 8.21
N GLN A 129 13.24 2.19 8.95
CA GLN A 129 13.93 3.46 8.75
C GLN A 129 15.45 3.19 8.72
N PHE A 130 16.15 3.92 7.86
CA PHE A 130 17.60 3.86 7.74
C PHE A 130 18.15 5.23 7.31
N GLU A 131 19.42 5.46 7.63
CA GLU A 131 20.20 6.56 7.07
C GLU A 131 20.84 6.08 5.77
N ASP A 132 20.77 6.90 4.72
CA ASP A 132 21.33 6.55 3.41
C ASP A 132 22.33 7.61 2.93
N ASP A 133 23.28 7.18 2.10
CA ASP A 133 24.33 8.03 1.52
C ASP A 133 23.75 8.99 0.46
N LEU A 134 24.55 9.97 0.01
CA LEU A 134 24.17 10.91 -1.07
C LEU A 134 23.71 10.20 -2.36
N GLU A 135 24.26 9.02 -2.65
CA GLU A 135 23.94 8.24 -3.85
C GLU A 135 22.79 7.24 -3.64
N ARG A 136 22.25 7.15 -2.42
CA ARG A 136 21.11 6.31 -2.05
C ARG A 136 21.29 4.81 -2.36
N HIS A 137 22.46 4.27 -2.01
CA HIS A 137 22.82 2.88 -2.30
C HIS A 137 21.90 1.87 -1.60
N TRP A 138 21.49 2.16 -0.36
CA TRP A 138 20.61 1.29 0.38
C TRP A 138 19.22 1.26 -0.22
N LEU A 139 18.66 2.43 -0.52
CA LEU A 139 17.39 2.53 -1.23
C LEU A 139 17.45 1.79 -2.57
N CYS A 140 18.52 1.96 -3.34
CA CYS A 140 18.72 1.28 -4.61
C CYS A 140 18.67 -0.25 -4.45
N SER A 141 19.40 -0.78 -3.45
CA SER A 141 19.43 -2.22 -3.16
C SER A 141 18.05 -2.76 -2.78
N ILE A 142 17.31 -2.05 -1.92
CA ILE A 142 15.95 -2.44 -1.52
C ILE A 142 14.97 -2.40 -2.70
N LEU A 143 15.05 -1.37 -3.54
CA LEU A 143 14.19 -1.24 -4.73
C LEU A 143 14.47 -2.33 -5.76
N SER A 144 15.74 -2.68 -5.98
CA SER A 144 16.14 -3.75 -6.90
C SER A 144 15.77 -5.14 -6.38
N GLU A 145 15.83 -5.36 -5.05
CA GLU A 145 15.42 -6.62 -4.42
C GLU A 145 13.89 -6.80 -4.47
N LEU A 146 13.14 -5.80 -4.01
CA LEU A 146 11.70 -5.90 -3.85
C LEU A 146 10.92 -5.64 -5.14
N ARG A 147 11.47 -4.86 -6.10
CA ARG A 147 10.82 -4.49 -7.36
C ARG A 147 9.35 -4.06 -7.17
N PRO A 148 9.06 -3.00 -6.40
CA PRO A 148 7.69 -2.57 -6.17
C PRO A 148 7.01 -2.20 -7.49
N VAL A 149 5.76 -2.66 -7.66
CA VAL A 149 4.94 -2.35 -8.84
C VAL A 149 4.30 -0.96 -8.73
N GLU A 150 4.19 -0.47 -7.50
CA GLU A 150 3.53 0.78 -7.18
C GLU A 150 4.27 1.49 -6.05
N VAL A 151 4.51 2.79 -6.23
CA VAL A 151 5.26 3.63 -5.30
C VAL A 151 4.40 4.82 -4.88
N ILE A 152 4.20 4.97 -3.58
CA ILE A 152 3.51 6.08 -2.94
C ILE A 152 4.57 7.03 -2.39
N LYS A 153 4.45 8.31 -2.72
CA LYS A 153 5.33 9.35 -2.19
C LYS A 153 4.56 10.64 -1.85
N PRO A 154 5.05 11.42 -0.88
CA PRO A 154 4.55 12.77 -0.67
C PRO A 154 4.94 13.69 -1.84
N SER A 155 3.99 14.52 -2.28
CA SER A 155 4.17 15.44 -3.40
C SER A 155 5.24 16.49 -3.08
N ASN A 156 6.25 16.63 -3.95
CA ASN A 156 7.34 17.63 -3.84
C ASN A 156 8.15 17.59 -2.54
N ALA A 157 8.14 16.46 -1.81
CA ALA A 157 8.87 16.34 -0.55
C ALA A 157 10.14 15.46 -0.66
N LEU A 158 10.27 14.67 -1.72
CA LEU A 158 11.46 13.85 -1.95
C LEU A 158 12.60 14.66 -2.59
N SER A 159 13.85 14.29 -2.26
CA SER A 159 15.04 14.85 -2.88
C SER A 159 15.18 14.40 -4.34
N PRO A 160 15.82 15.21 -5.21
CA PRO A 160 16.02 14.85 -6.61
C PRO A 160 16.85 13.56 -6.77
N GLU A 161 17.73 13.26 -5.82
CA GLU A 161 18.51 12.02 -5.76
C GLU A 161 17.59 10.81 -5.56
N THR A 162 16.70 10.88 -4.56
CA THR A 162 15.71 9.83 -4.30
C THR A 162 14.77 9.64 -5.48
N GLU A 163 14.29 10.71 -6.11
CA GLU A 163 13.44 10.60 -7.29
C GLU A 163 14.16 9.92 -8.47
N ARG A 164 15.44 10.23 -8.66
CA ARG A 164 16.27 9.60 -9.70
C ARG A 164 16.43 8.10 -9.43
N VAL A 165 16.71 7.72 -8.18
CA VAL A 165 16.87 6.31 -7.79
C VAL A 165 15.57 5.54 -7.94
N ILE A 166 14.43 6.11 -7.54
CA ILE A 166 13.13 5.49 -7.81
C ILE A 166 12.96 5.26 -9.31
N LYS A 167 13.17 6.27 -10.16
CA LYS A 167 13.00 6.13 -11.62
C LYS A 167 13.96 5.12 -12.27
N ASN A 168 15.19 5.03 -11.78
CA ASN A 168 16.23 4.20 -12.39
C ASN A 168 16.23 2.75 -11.88
N SER A 169 16.04 2.54 -10.58
CA SER A 169 16.13 1.22 -9.94
C SER A 169 14.81 0.44 -10.02
N THR A 170 13.70 1.09 -10.36
CA THR A 170 12.41 0.43 -10.52
C THR A 170 12.00 0.34 -11.98
N ARG A 171 11.19 -0.67 -12.32
CA ARG A 171 10.78 -0.97 -13.71
C ARG A 171 9.53 -0.21 -14.11
N ASN A 172 9.63 1.12 -14.10
CA ASN A 172 8.53 2.03 -14.43
C ASN A 172 7.24 1.76 -13.61
N PRO A 173 7.32 1.88 -12.27
CA PRO A 173 6.21 1.61 -11.38
C PRO A 173 5.13 2.67 -11.52
N LEU A 174 3.92 2.34 -11.07
CA LEU A 174 2.87 3.34 -10.93
C LEU A 174 3.19 4.24 -9.73
N VAL A 175 3.42 5.52 -9.97
CA VAL A 175 3.78 6.49 -8.91
C VAL A 175 2.54 7.28 -8.49
N ASN A 176 2.17 7.17 -7.21
CA ASN A 176 1.10 7.96 -6.60
C ASN A 176 1.70 9.07 -5.74
N ASN A 177 1.35 10.31 -6.07
CA ASN A 177 1.72 11.48 -5.29
C ASN A 177 0.58 11.82 -4.34
N LEU A 178 0.84 11.76 -3.04
CA LEU A 178 -0.11 12.16 -2.00
C LEU A 178 0.19 13.59 -1.54
N LEU A 179 -0.84 14.31 -1.12
CA LEU A 179 -0.67 15.62 -0.49
C LEU A 179 0.03 15.46 0.88
N PRO A 180 1.15 16.16 1.13
CA PRO A 180 1.80 16.15 2.43
C PRO A 180 0.85 16.58 3.55
N PHE A 181 0.98 15.97 4.74
CA PHE A 181 0.20 16.23 5.97
C PHE A 181 -1.29 15.82 5.91
N ASP A 182 -1.98 16.10 4.81
CA ASP A 182 -3.41 15.80 4.64
C ASP A 182 -3.65 14.33 4.30
N GLU A 183 -3.04 13.88 3.20
CA GLU A 183 -3.13 12.51 2.67
C GLU A 183 -1.96 11.66 3.15
N PHE A 184 -0.75 12.23 3.19
CA PHE A 184 0.43 11.59 3.73
C PHE A 184 0.60 11.94 5.21
N TRP A 185 0.20 11.03 6.10
CA TRP A 185 0.14 11.29 7.53
C TRP A 185 1.51 11.33 8.20
N ASP A 186 1.63 12.19 9.22
CA ASP A 186 2.77 12.19 10.12
C ASP A 186 2.75 10.96 11.06
N ALA A 187 3.87 10.72 11.73
CA ALA A 187 4.02 9.62 12.68
C ALA A 187 2.93 9.63 13.76
N GLU A 188 2.67 10.79 14.39
CA GLU A 188 1.68 10.91 15.47
C GLU A 188 0.25 10.61 14.99
N ARG A 189 -0.13 11.17 13.83
CA ARG A 189 -1.44 10.92 13.23
C ARG A 189 -1.60 9.45 12.86
N THR A 190 -0.55 8.84 12.32
CA THR A 190 -0.54 7.42 11.95
C THR A 190 -0.75 6.53 13.18
N ILE A 191 -0.03 6.76 14.27
CA ILE A 191 -0.19 6.01 15.52
C ILE A 191 -1.61 6.15 16.06
N ASN A 192 -2.16 7.36 16.05
CA ASN A 192 -3.50 7.62 16.58
C ASN A 192 -4.58 6.90 15.74
N GLU A 193 -4.46 6.91 14.41
CA GLU A 193 -5.39 6.18 13.53
C GLU A 193 -5.27 4.67 13.73
N ILE A 194 -4.06 4.12 13.74
CA ILE A 194 -3.81 2.69 14.01
C ILE A 194 -4.40 2.28 15.36
N ARG A 195 -4.18 3.09 16.41
CA ARG A 195 -4.73 2.82 17.74
C ARG A 195 -6.26 2.76 17.72
N LYS A 196 -6.93 3.68 17.00
CA LYS A 196 -8.39 3.65 16.84
C LYS A 196 -8.86 2.37 16.15
N TYR A 197 -8.16 1.93 15.11
CA TYR A 197 -8.50 0.69 14.39
C TYR A 197 -8.43 -0.54 15.29
N TYR A 198 -7.32 -0.72 16.02
CA TYR A 198 -7.17 -1.84 16.93
C TYR A 198 -8.13 -1.76 18.14
N SER A 199 -8.39 -0.55 18.66
CA SER A 199 -9.41 -0.35 19.72
C SER A 199 -10.81 -0.76 19.28
N SER A 200 -11.17 -0.47 18.02
CA SER A 200 -12.47 -0.81 17.47
C SER A 200 -12.62 -2.31 17.19
N LEU A 201 -11.50 -3.03 17.02
CA LEU A 201 -11.50 -4.45 16.70
C LEU A 201 -11.78 -5.33 17.93
N GLU A 202 -11.36 -4.89 19.12
CA GLU A 202 -11.62 -5.60 20.39
C GLU A 202 -13.09 -5.53 20.86
N HIS A 203 -13.96 -4.78 20.17
CA HIS A 203 -15.38 -4.65 20.53
C HIS A 203 -16.33 -5.67 19.87
N TYR A 204 -15.81 -6.64 19.10
CA TYR A 204 -16.59 -7.82 18.72
C TYR A 204 -16.28 -8.97 19.70
N PRO A 205 -17.27 -9.45 20.49
CA PRO A 205 -17.01 -10.48 21.48
C PRO A 205 -16.66 -11.79 20.76
N ALA A 206 -15.40 -12.19 20.84
CA ALA A 206 -15.01 -13.57 20.61
C ALA A 206 -15.81 -14.44 21.59
N ALA A 207 -16.62 -15.34 21.04
CA ALA A 207 -17.35 -16.32 21.81
C ALA A 207 -16.35 -17.20 22.59
N GLN A 208 -16.38 -17.00 23.91
CA GLN A 208 -16.00 -17.91 25.00
C GLN A 208 -14.55 -18.43 25.06
N ASN A 209 -13.84 -18.05 26.13
CA ASN A 209 -13.59 -18.99 27.24
C ASN A 209 -13.12 -18.26 28.52
N GLY A 210 -13.88 -18.44 29.61
CA GLY A 210 -13.37 -18.62 30.98
C GLY A 210 -12.68 -17.48 31.73
N CYS A 211 -13.38 -17.01 32.78
CA CYS A 211 -12.86 -16.64 34.12
C CYS A 211 -12.49 -15.16 34.42
N THR A 212 -13.43 -14.56 35.17
CA THR A 212 -13.25 -13.73 36.40
C THR A 212 -12.41 -12.45 36.35
N SER A 213 -13.09 -11.30 36.40
CA SER A 213 -13.21 -10.43 37.60
C SER A 213 -13.34 -8.97 37.18
N ALA A 214 -14.37 -8.31 37.73
CA ALA A 214 -14.49 -6.86 37.73
C ALA A 214 -13.29 -6.24 38.44
N ASP A 215 -12.63 -5.27 37.81
CA ASP A 215 -12.34 -3.93 38.37
C ASP A 215 -11.43 -3.12 37.42
N ASN A 216 -11.68 -1.81 37.39
CA ASN A 216 -10.94 -0.71 36.76
C ASN A 216 -11.37 -0.26 35.34
N ALA A 217 -12.25 0.73 35.34
CA ALA A 217 -12.25 1.79 34.34
C ALA A 217 -10.91 2.57 34.41
N GLY A 218 -10.13 2.52 33.35
CA GLY A 218 -8.92 3.33 33.18
C GLY A 218 -8.22 2.94 31.87
N ASN A 219 -8.06 3.91 30.97
CA ASN A 219 -7.36 3.81 29.68
C ASN A 219 -6.15 2.85 29.72
N GLY A 220 -6.34 1.61 29.28
CA GLY A 220 -5.23 0.71 28.99
C GLY A 220 -4.60 1.07 27.64
N PRO A 221 -3.26 0.97 27.47
CA PRO A 221 -2.66 1.08 26.17
C PRO A 221 -3.17 -0.09 25.32
N VAL A 222 -3.79 0.23 24.18
CA VAL A 222 -4.14 -0.74 23.15
C VAL A 222 -2.86 -1.45 22.73
N ASP A 223 -2.85 -2.78 22.78
CA ASP A 223 -1.67 -3.58 22.42
C ASP A 223 -1.43 -3.49 20.91
N LEU A 224 -0.56 -2.55 20.51
CA LEU A 224 -0.06 -2.48 19.14
C LEU A 224 0.90 -3.65 18.89
N PRO A 225 0.98 -4.16 17.64
CA PRO A 225 1.99 -5.13 17.24
C PRO A 225 3.39 -4.73 17.70
N ASP A 226 4.18 -5.70 18.19
CA ASP A 226 5.50 -5.47 18.80
C ASP A 226 6.39 -4.54 17.95
N VAL A 227 6.43 -4.77 16.64
CA VAL A 227 7.21 -3.97 15.68
C VAL A 227 6.82 -2.49 15.68
N LEU A 228 5.52 -2.19 15.76
CA LEU A 228 5.04 -0.81 15.79
C LEU A 228 5.33 -0.17 17.15
N THR A 229 5.15 -0.91 18.24
CA THR A 229 5.48 -0.45 19.59
C THR A 229 6.97 -0.11 19.71
N GLU A 230 7.84 -0.94 19.15
CA GLU A 230 9.27 -0.68 19.09
C GLU A 230 9.61 0.57 18.26
N LEU A 231 8.95 0.78 17.11
CA LEU A 231 9.15 1.98 16.28
C LEU A 231 8.67 3.25 17.00
N VAL A 232 7.59 3.17 17.77
CA VAL A 232 7.12 4.28 18.61
C VAL A 232 8.12 4.57 19.73
N ASN A 233 8.66 3.53 20.36
CA ASN A 233 9.68 3.67 21.42
C ASN A 233 11.02 4.20 20.89
N ALA A 234 11.34 3.95 19.62
CA ALA A 234 12.52 4.50 18.95
C ALA A 234 12.41 6.03 18.69
N GLY A 235 11.22 6.62 18.83
CA GLY A 235 11.02 8.06 18.74
C GLY A 235 11.42 8.64 17.38
N VAL A 236 12.47 9.46 17.35
CA VAL A 236 12.97 10.13 16.12
C VAL A 236 13.37 9.10 15.07
N ASP A 237 13.93 7.97 15.49
CA ASP A 237 14.46 6.95 14.61
C ASP A 237 13.38 6.01 14.02
N GLY A 238 12.13 6.14 14.48
CA GLY A 238 10.97 5.45 13.91
C GLY A 238 9.96 6.39 13.22
N SER A 239 10.17 7.69 13.32
CA SER A 239 9.20 8.70 12.87
C SER A 239 8.92 8.66 11.36
N TYR A 240 9.95 8.51 10.53
CA TYR A 240 9.79 8.44 9.08
C TYR A 240 9.25 7.10 8.62
N ALA A 241 9.63 6.01 9.28
CA ALA A 241 9.02 4.69 9.07
C ALA A 241 7.51 4.73 9.33
N LEU A 242 7.08 5.34 10.43
CA LEU A 242 5.67 5.48 10.78
C LEU A 242 4.95 6.43 9.83
N SER A 243 5.57 7.51 9.38
CA SER A 243 4.97 8.40 8.37
C SER A 243 4.81 7.70 7.01
N ALA A 244 5.80 6.90 6.58
CA ALA A 244 5.69 6.06 5.39
C ALA A 244 4.54 5.06 5.50
N LEU A 245 4.37 4.43 6.68
CA LEU A 245 3.21 3.58 6.96
C LEU A 245 1.90 4.38 6.87
N GLY A 246 1.86 5.61 7.37
CA GLY A 246 0.71 6.51 7.29
C GLY A 246 0.25 6.78 5.87
N GLY A 247 1.20 7.13 4.98
CA GLY A 247 0.92 7.30 3.55
C GLY A 247 0.37 6.02 2.89
N CYS A 248 0.91 4.86 3.28
CA CYS A 248 0.41 3.58 2.78
C CYS A 248 -1.02 3.30 3.27
N LEU A 249 -1.30 3.53 4.55
CA LEU A 249 -2.62 3.28 5.15
C LEU A 249 -3.67 4.22 4.56
N PHE A 250 -3.34 5.49 4.33
CA PHE A 250 -4.24 6.41 3.64
C PHE A 250 -4.58 5.91 2.23
N TYR A 251 -3.58 5.45 1.47
CA TYR A 251 -3.79 4.89 0.14
C TYR A 251 -4.67 3.65 0.15
N LEU A 252 -4.41 2.71 1.08
CA LEU A 252 -5.24 1.51 1.24
C LEU A 252 -6.67 1.84 1.69
N ARG A 253 -6.86 2.90 2.48
CA ARG A 253 -8.18 3.43 2.85
C ARG A 253 -8.91 4.00 1.62
N GLN A 254 -8.21 4.72 0.73
CA GLN A 254 -8.78 5.16 -0.55
C GLN A 254 -9.16 3.97 -1.45
N ALA A 255 -8.45 2.84 -1.32
CA ALA A 255 -8.75 1.60 -2.02
C ALA A 255 -9.85 0.74 -1.37
N PHE A 256 -10.40 1.13 -0.21
CA PHE A 256 -11.36 0.35 0.58
C PHE A 256 -10.81 -1.03 1.03
N LEU A 257 -9.50 -1.13 1.23
CA LEU A 257 -8.80 -2.37 1.64
C LEU A 257 -8.22 -2.30 3.06
N ASP A 258 -8.14 -1.12 3.65
CA ASP A 258 -7.56 -0.87 4.97
C ASP A 258 -8.14 -1.79 6.06
N GLU A 259 -9.46 -1.87 6.21
CA GLU A 259 -10.06 -2.71 7.26
C GLU A 259 -9.80 -4.21 7.08
N LYS A 260 -9.75 -4.68 5.82
CA LYS A 260 -9.53 -6.11 5.53
C LYS A 260 -8.08 -6.50 5.79
N LEU A 261 -7.14 -5.63 5.38
CA LEU A 261 -5.72 -5.89 5.51
C LEU A 261 -5.23 -5.71 6.94
N LEU A 262 -5.68 -4.66 7.65
CA LEU A 262 -5.25 -4.40 9.02
C LEU A 262 -5.68 -5.50 10.01
N LYS A 263 -6.81 -6.17 9.75
CA LYS A 263 -7.28 -7.32 10.55
C LYS A 263 -6.34 -8.51 10.50
N CYS A 264 -5.72 -8.74 9.34
CA CYS A 264 -4.81 -9.86 9.10
C CYS A 264 -3.34 -9.41 9.05
N ALA A 265 -3.06 -8.17 9.41
CA ALA A 265 -1.77 -7.54 9.18
C ALA A 265 -0.68 -8.22 10.00
N LYS A 266 0.35 -8.68 9.29
CA LYS A 266 1.61 -9.14 9.89
C LYS A 266 2.65 -8.05 9.70
N PHE A 267 3.05 -7.42 10.79
CA PHE A 267 4.11 -6.42 10.77
C PHE A 267 5.46 -7.10 10.95
N GLU A 268 6.35 -6.85 10.01
CA GLU A 268 7.75 -7.25 10.05
C GLU A 268 8.63 -6.03 9.90
N ARG A 269 9.87 -6.12 10.39
CA ARG A 269 10.88 -5.09 10.15
C ARG A 269 11.50 -5.30 8.78
N LEU A 270 11.79 -4.21 8.08
CA LEU A 270 12.65 -4.30 6.90
C LEU A 270 14.03 -4.81 7.33
N PRO A 271 14.62 -5.79 6.61
CA PRO A 271 15.88 -6.47 6.96
C PRO A 271 17.13 -5.56 6.96
N CYS A 272 16.95 -4.27 6.70
CA CYS A 272 17.99 -3.24 6.67
C CYS A 272 17.69 -2.05 7.61
N SER A 273 16.65 -2.10 8.44
CA SER A 273 16.40 -1.06 9.46
C SER A 273 17.50 -1.11 10.53
N GLY A 274 18.35 -0.08 10.54
CA GLY A 274 19.59 -0.06 11.29
C GLY A 274 19.39 0.23 12.77
N PHE A 275 19.24 -0.82 13.60
CA PHE A 275 19.55 -0.76 15.05
C PHE A 275 20.24 -2.02 15.60
N PHE A 276 20.21 -3.15 14.90
CA PHE A 276 20.84 -4.40 15.37
C PHE A 276 21.74 -5.01 14.30
N ASN A 277 22.85 -4.35 14.01
CA ASN A 277 24.05 -5.09 13.60
C ASN A 277 24.53 -5.85 14.84
N ASN A 278 24.21 -7.15 14.97
CA ASN A 278 25.02 -8.12 15.72
C ASN A 278 24.53 -9.60 15.68
N LEU A 279 23.69 -10.02 14.73
CA LEU A 279 23.64 -11.45 14.39
C LEU A 279 24.40 -11.66 13.09
N GLN A 280 25.45 -12.49 13.15
CA GLN A 280 26.14 -13.04 12.00
C GLN A 280 25.11 -13.41 10.95
N LYS A 281 25.05 -12.64 9.85
CA LYS A 281 24.12 -12.90 8.76
C LYS A 281 24.60 -14.19 8.07
N PRO A 282 23.85 -15.32 8.10
CA PRO A 282 24.25 -16.55 7.40
C PRO A 282 24.07 -16.47 5.87
N TYR A 283 23.85 -15.26 5.33
CA TYR A 283 23.49 -15.01 3.94
C TYR A 283 24.49 -14.06 3.28
N MET A 284 24.77 -14.31 2.00
CA MET A 284 25.59 -13.46 1.15
C MET A 284 24.85 -12.14 0.87
N ILE A 285 25.50 -11.01 1.12
CA ILE A 285 24.96 -9.69 0.81
C ILE A 285 25.32 -9.38 -0.65
N LEU A 286 24.30 -9.10 -1.46
CA LEU A 286 24.43 -8.68 -2.85
C LEU A 286 23.84 -7.28 -2.97
N ASP A 287 24.58 -6.37 -3.60
CA ASP A 287 24.09 -5.03 -3.92
C ASP A 287 23.25 -5.03 -5.20
N ALA A 288 22.55 -3.91 -5.46
CA ALA A 288 21.74 -3.74 -6.67
C ALA A 288 22.55 -4.02 -7.95
N ALA A 289 23.78 -3.52 -8.03
CA ALA A 289 24.64 -3.73 -9.19
C ALA A 289 25.00 -5.20 -9.38
N ALA A 290 25.30 -5.96 -8.32
CA ALA A 290 25.53 -7.40 -8.45
C ALA A 290 24.24 -8.14 -8.86
N LEU A 291 23.08 -7.79 -8.30
CA LEU A 291 21.81 -8.43 -8.66
C LEU A 291 21.47 -8.27 -10.16
N GLU A 292 21.73 -7.09 -10.72
CA GLU A 292 21.53 -6.81 -12.15
C GLU A 292 22.57 -7.49 -13.03
N ASN A 293 23.85 -7.39 -12.68
CA ASN A 293 24.94 -7.95 -13.48
C ASN A 293 24.96 -9.48 -13.47
N LEU A 294 24.50 -10.11 -12.39
CA LEU A 294 24.44 -11.56 -12.25
C LEU A 294 23.12 -12.15 -12.77
N GLU A 295 22.19 -11.32 -13.25
CA GLU A 295 20.87 -11.73 -13.77
C GLU A 295 20.16 -12.73 -12.83
N ILE A 296 20.29 -12.52 -11.51
CA ILE A 296 19.82 -13.48 -10.50
C ILE A 296 18.29 -13.56 -10.49
N LEU A 297 17.64 -12.40 -10.63
CA LEU A 297 16.19 -12.29 -10.59
C LEU A 297 15.58 -12.43 -12.00
N GLU A 298 16.16 -11.80 -13.02
CA GLU A 298 15.70 -11.89 -14.41
C GLU A 298 16.79 -11.55 -15.44
N ASN A 299 16.60 -11.97 -16.70
CA ASN A 299 17.52 -11.73 -17.81
C ASN A 299 17.21 -10.39 -18.53
N ASN A 300 18.24 -9.59 -18.81
CA ASN A 300 18.13 -8.30 -19.49
C ASN A 300 17.65 -8.38 -20.96
N ARG A 301 17.64 -9.57 -21.57
CA ARG A 301 17.29 -9.74 -23.00
C ARG A 301 15.81 -9.92 -23.30
N SER A 302 14.98 -10.35 -22.34
CA SER A 302 13.58 -10.72 -22.61
C SER A 302 12.57 -10.21 -21.59
N GLY A 303 12.99 -9.66 -20.45
CA GLY A 303 12.07 -9.20 -19.39
C GLY A 303 11.11 -10.29 -18.92
N GLY A 304 11.46 -11.55 -19.14
CA GLY A 304 10.65 -12.73 -18.89
C GLY A 304 11.41 -13.77 -18.08
N LEU A 305 10.65 -14.67 -17.45
CA LEU A 305 11.14 -15.66 -16.49
C LEU A 305 11.97 -16.81 -17.10
N SER A 306 12.49 -16.68 -18.32
CA SER A 306 13.26 -17.75 -18.98
C SER A 306 14.75 -17.45 -18.91
N GLY A 307 15.48 -18.22 -18.08
CA GLY A 307 16.95 -18.26 -18.10
C GLY A 307 17.70 -17.54 -16.98
N TYR A 308 17.11 -17.39 -15.78
CA TYR A 308 17.80 -16.82 -14.61
C TYR A 308 18.23 -17.90 -13.59
N PHE A 309 19.19 -17.58 -12.72
CA PHE A 309 19.86 -18.54 -11.83
C PHE A 309 18.90 -19.24 -10.85
N LEU A 310 17.82 -18.55 -10.43
CA LEU A 310 16.78 -19.12 -9.55
C LEU A 310 16.02 -20.29 -10.20
N VAL A 311 15.72 -20.22 -11.51
CA VAL A 311 15.12 -21.35 -12.24
C VAL A 311 16.12 -22.49 -12.38
N LEU A 312 17.40 -22.18 -12.59
CA LEU A 312 18.46 -23.19 -12.71
C LEU A 312 18.71 -23.94 -11.38
N THR A 313 18.52 -23.27 -10.24
CA THR A 313 18.73 -23.87 -8.91
C THR A 313 17.58 -24.81 -8.53
N ILE A 314 16.34 -24.51 -8.94
CA ILE A 314 15.18 -25.39 -8.74
C ILE A 314 15.28 -26.64 -9.64
N LEU A 315 15.88 -26.54 -10.83
CA LEU A 315 16.10 -27.68 -11.73
C LEU A 315 17.28 -28.59 -11.36
N LEU A 316 18.15 -28.17 -10.44
CA LEU A 316 19.28 -28.96 -9.93
C LEU A 316 19.00 -29.64 -8.57
N LEU A 317 17.82 -29.43 -7.99
CA LEU A 317 17.39 -30.02 -6.71
C LEU A 317 16.30 -31.10 -6.85
N PHE A 318 16.04 -31.59 -8.06
CA PHE A 318 15.23 -32.79 -8.32
C PHE A 318 16.00 -33.83 -9.13
#